data_AF-A0A2S5NQQ1-F1
#
_entry.id   AF-A0A2S5NQQ1-F1
#
_cell.length_a   1.000
_cell.length_b   1.000
_cell.length_c   1.000
_cell.angle_alpha   90.00
_cell.angle_beta   90.00
_cell.angle_gamma   90.00
#
_symmetry.space_group_name_H-M   'P 1'
#
loop_
_entity.id
_entity.type
_entity.pdbx_description
1 polymer ?
#
loop_
_entity_poly.entity_id
_entity_poly.type
_entity_poly.pdbx_seq_one_letter_code
_entity_poly.pdbx_strand_id
1 'polypeptide(L)'
;MLSVVMHKIQTVFQHQEMQKTLGWMHTLPEMAELDVLIETRQQLAKIEFDNIHQAKLQIDLILEIDRNTYRYAKKETYKYLTILKINKKLEASIYNAAYLYYRQLFVSYTQFLTCYEAQNNVFVSEDKINLILCRLLNAAFAMAKWRYFDDQPAPAGMWSTVHKVIRLAENLAIMNKNLFLYSFHRKETSIATLLKQGFMMDTLHKGNYSRLQIQLTEQVLKAWATNPLILNKYRQDKVQFFINLEDDKGPERIRAVEKYAEYRFWKTTRIVDKIEAYLCAVDTQKPLTEFGLDKIAPPSVVLKLFKKLRAEWCVEGFERQRRKEPRLKNSKLLNVSFGLPDICARLENMRKSLDLVAFKAPPSLDDDQIKFDLKLAQQRRNKFIPKPTQSHLGSENWWMV
;
A
#
# COMPACT_ATOMS: atom_id res chain seq x y z
N MET A 1 -13.60 -45.23 -24.35
CA MET A 1 -14.13 -44.23 -25.31
C MET A 1 -15.13 -43.25 -24.68
N LEU A 2 -16.10 -43.70 -23.86
CA LEU A 2 -17.08 -42.82 -23.20
C LEU A 2 -16.47 -41.72 -22.30
N SER A 3 -15.40 -41.99 -21.54
CA SER A 3 -14.79 -40.97 -20.66
C SER A 3 -14.09 -39.84 -21.44
N VAL A 4 -13.52 -40.15 -22.61
CA VAL A 4 -12.85 -39.16 -23.48
C VAL A 4 -13.88 -38.25 -24.13
N VAL A 5 -15.05 -38.79 -24.49
CA VAL A 5 -16.17 -38.02 -25.04
C VAL A 5 -16.79 -37.13 -23.97
N MET A 6 -17.02 -37.64 -22.75
CA MET A 6 -17.50 -36.82 -21.63
C MET A 6 -16.52 -35.70 -21.25
N HIS A 7 -15.21 -35.99 -21.22
CA HIS A 7 -14.20 -34.98 -20.94
C HIS A 7 -14.18 -33.88 -22.02
N LYS A 8 -14.26 -34.26 -23.31
CA LYS A 8 -14.38 -33.30 -24.42
C LYS A 8 -15.64 -32.44 -24.33
N ILE A 9 -16.79 -33.04 -24.06
CA ILE A 9 -18.05 -32.31 -23.88
C ILE A 9 -17.95 -31.31 -22.71
N GLN A 10 -17.38 -31.74 -21.59
CA GLN A 10 -17.19 -30.88 -20.42
C GLN A 10 -16.23 -29.72 -20.70
N THR A 11 -15.14 -29.95 -21.45
CA THR A 11 -14.24 -28.87 -21.86
C THR A 11 -14.88 -27.85 -22.82
N VAL A 12 -15.79 -28.29 -23.70
CA VAL A 12 -16.50 -27.40 -24.63
C VAL A 12 -17.51 -26.53 -23.88
N PHE A 13 -18.27 -27.10 -22.94
CA PHE A 13 -19.19 -26.32 -22.09
C PHE A 13 -18.44 -25.33 -21.20
N GLN A 14 -17.32 -25.74 -20.59
CA GLN A 14 -16.46 -24.84 -19.83
C GLN A 14 -15.92 -23.69 -20.70
N HIS A 15 -15.53 -23.97 -21.93
CA HIS A 15 -15.06 -22.92 -22.84
C HIS A 15 -16.17 -21.93 -23.22
N GLN A 16 -17.40 -22.40 -23.45
CA GLN A 16 -18.56 -21.56 -23.72
C GLN A 16 -18.97 -20.71 -22.51
N GLU A 17 -18.93 -21.26 -21.30
CA GLU A 17 -19.18 -20.50 -20.06
C GLU A 17 -18.12 -19.42 -19.84
N MET A 18 -16.84 -19.76 -20.07
CA MET A 18 -15.72 -18.83 -20.00
C MET A 18 -15.84 -17.70 -21.04
N GLN A 19 -16.27 -18.01 -22.27
CA GLN A 19 -16.52 -17.00 -23.31
C GLN A 19 -17.70 -16.08 -22.96
N LYS A 20 -18.77 -16.61 -22.35
CA LYS A 20 -19.88 -15.79 -21.86
C LYS A 20 -19.45 -14.86 -20.71
N THR A 21 -18.64 -15.37 -19.77
CA THR A 21 -18.16 -14.57 -18.63
C THR A 21 -17.07 -13.57 -18.98
N LEU A 22 -16.23 -13.83 -19.99
CA LEU A 22 -15.24 -12.87 -20.50
C LEU A 22 -15.82 -11.99 -21.61
N GLY A 23 -17.10 -12.19 -21.99
CA GLY A 23 -17.80 -11.42 -23.01
C GLY A 23 -17.62 -9.93 -22.80
N TRP A 24 -17.91 -9.39 -21.62
CA TRP A 24 -17.74 -7.95 -21.34
C TRP A 24 -16.29 -7.42 -21.49
N MET A 25 -15.25 -8.25 -21.57
CA MET A 25 -13.88 -7.75 -21.66
C MET A 25 -13.57 -7.05 -22.99
N HIS A 26 -14.31 -7.35 -24.06
CA HIS A 26 -14.12 -6.64 -25.33
C HIS A 26 -14.58 -5.18 -25.26
N THR A 27 -15.41 -4.80 -24.28
CA THR A 27 -15.88 -3.42 -24.12
C THR A 27 -14.90 -2.56 -23.33
N LEU A 28 -13.89 -3.15 -22.67
CA LEU A 28 -12.89 -2.43 -21.87
C LEU A 28 -12.16 -1.30 -22.62
N PRO A 29 -11.79 -1.43 -23.91
CA PRO A 29 -11.14 -0.35 -24.65
C PRO A 29 -12.06 0.87 -24.90
N GLU A 30 -13.37 0.67 -24.88
CA GLU A 30 -14.38 1.72 -25.15
C GLU A 30 -14.75 2.49 -23.88
N MET A 31 -14.52 1.90 -22.71
CA MET A 31 -14.81 2.50 -21.41
C MET A 31 -13.74 3.51 -20.98
N ALA A 32 -14.16 4.52 -20.20
CA ALA A 32 -13.21 5.37 -19.50
C ALA A 32 -12.40 4.54 -18.48
N GLU A 33 -11.12 4.90 -18.30
CA GLU A 33 -10.19 4.06 -17.53
C GLU A 33 -10.57 3.87 -16.06
N LEU A 34 -11.27 4.84 -15.47
CA LEU A 34 -11.82 4.73 -14.12
C LEU A 34 -12.96 3.69 -14.06
N ASP A 35 -13.86 3.71 -15.03
CA ASP A 35 -15.01 2.81 -15.11
C ASP A 35 -14.57 1.37 -15.36
N VAL A 36 -13.47 1.17 -16.09
CA VAL A 36 -12.82 -0.14 -16.25
C VAL A 36 -12.45 -0.75 -14.88
N LEU A 37 -11.90 0.05 -13.96
CA LEU A 37 -11.55 -0.44 -12.61
C LEU A 37 -12.79 -0.79 -11.80
N ILE A 38 -13.84 0.03 -11.92
CA ILE A 38 -15.11 -0.18 -11.21
C ILE A 38 -15.80 -1.45 -11.71
N GLU A 39 -15.93 -1.62 -13.02
CA GLU A 39 -16.56 -2.79 -13.64
C GLU A 39 -15.75 -4.05 -13.35
N THR A 40 -14.43 -4.00 -13.54
CA THR A 40 -13.55 -5.14 -13.23
C THR A 40 -13.71 -5.59 -11.79
N ARG A 41 -13.76 -4.65 -10.84
CA ARG A 41 -13.99 -4.97 -9.43
C ARG A 41 -15.32 -5.68 -9.22
N GLN A 42 -16.40 -5.22 -9.85
CA GLN A 42 -17.72 -5.85 -9.75
C GLN A 42 -17.70 -7.27 -10.33
N GLN A 43 -17.03 -7.49 -11.45
CA GLN A 43 -16.94 -8.80 -12.09
C GLN A 43 -16.09 -9.78 -11.27
N LEU A 44 -14.96 -9.32 -10.71
CA LEU A 44 -14.15 -10.13 -9.79
C LEU A 44 -14.91 -10.52 -8.52
N ALA A 45 -15.81 -9.66 -8.03
CA ALA A 45 -16.61 -9.93 -6.84
C ALA A 45 -17.69 -10.99 -7.05
N LYS A 46 -18.05 -11.30 -8.30
CA LYS A 46 -19.01 -12.37 -8.66
C LYS A 46 -18.37 -13.76 -8.73
N ILE A 47 -17.03 -13.84 -8.69
CA ILE A 47 -16.30 -15.10 -8.79
C ILE A 47 -16.13 -15.68 -7.38
N GLU A 48 -16.78 -16.81 -7.11
CA GLU A 48 -16.78 -17.48 -5.80
C GLU A 48 -16.16 -18.88 -5.90
N PHE A 49 -15.33 -19.26 -4.92
CA PHE A 49 -14.60 -20.54 -4.92
C PHE A 49 -15.35 -21.63 -4.15
N ASP A 50 -16.59 -21.92 -4.54
CA ASP A 50 -17.45 -22.88 -3.81
C ASP A 50 -17.11 -24.34 -4.08
N ASN A 51 -16.55 -24.65 -5.25
CA ASN A 51 -16.29 -26.02 -5.69
C ASN A 51 -14.88 -26.19 -6.27
N ILE A 52 -14.16 -27.19 -5.77
CA ILE A 52 -12.84 -27.67 -6.20
C ILE A 52 -12.75 -27.81 -7.72
N HIS A 53 -13.79 -28.39 -8.32
CA HIS A 53 -13.83 -28.72 -9.74
C HIS A 53 -13.89 -27.46 -10.62
N GLN A 54 -14.39 -26.35 -10.09
CA GLN A 54 -14.46 -25.05 -10.78
C GLN A 54 -13.32 -24.11 -10.40
N ALA A 55 -12.63 -24.35 -9.28
CA ALA A 55 -11.54 -23.50 -8.80
C ALA A 55 -10.46 -23.25 -9.87
N LYS A 56 -10.12 -24.25 -10.69
CA LYS A 56 -9.16 -24.10 -11.79
C LYS A 56 -9.64 -23.10 -12.86
N LEU A 57 -10.91 -23.15 -13.24
CA LEU A 57 -11.51 -22.26 -14.22
C LEU A 57 -11.65 -20.84 -13.66
N GLN A 58 -12.08 -20.73 -12.40
CA GLN A 58 -12.25 -19.44 -11.71
C GLN A 58 -10.91 -18.70 -11.55
N ILE A 59 -9.84 -19.41 -11.22
CA ILE A 59 -8.51 -18.77 -11.14
C ILE A 59 -8.00 -18.37 -12.52
N ASP A 60 -8.30 -19.13 -13.59
CA ASP A 60 -7.97 -18.73 -14.96
C ASP A 60 -8.71 -17.45 -15.38
N LEU A 61 -10.00 -17.33 -15.03
CA LEU A 61 -10.78 -16.10 -15.22
C LEU A 61 -10.14 -14.91 -14.49
N ILE A 62 -9.80 -15.06 -13.20
CA ILE A 62 -9.18 -13.99 -12.42
C ILE A 62 -7.83 -13.57 -13.02
N LEU A 63 -7.00 -14.53 -13.45
CA LEU A 63 -5.72 -14.26 -14.09
C LEU A 63 -5.90 -13.47 -15.39
N GLU A 64 -6.89 -13.81 -16.21
CA GLU A 64 -7.14 -13.10 -17.46
C GLU A 64 -7.70 -11.68 -17.22
N ILE A 65 -8.61 -11.53 -16.26
CA ILE A 65 -9.16 -10.22 -15.85
C ILE A 65 -8.03 -9.30 -15.34
N ASP A 66 -7.21 -9.77 -14.40
CA ASP A 66 -6.06 -9.02 -13.86
C ASP A 66 -5.11 -8.57 -14.97
N ARG A 67 -4.78 -9.47 -15.90
CA ARG A 67 -3.87 -9.19 -17.02
C ARG A 67 -4.37 -8.04 -17.89
N ASN A 68 -5.66 -8.02 -18.21
CA ASN A 68 -6.23 -7.01 -19.10
C ASN A 68 -6.46 -5.67 -18.39
N THR A 69 -6.77 -5.69 -17.09
CA THR A 69 -7.02 -4.46 -16.32
C THR A 69 -5.74 -3.78 -15.83
N TYR A 70 -4.61 -4.49 -15.75
CA TYR A 70 -3.33 -3.98 -15.23
C TYR A 70 -2.92 -2.60 -15.76
N ARG A 71 -3.00 -2.40 -17.09
CA ARG A 71 -2.57 -1.14 -17.73
C ARG A 71 -3.45 0.04 -17.35
N TYR A 72 -4.75 -0.17 -17.19
CA TYR A 72 -5.70 0.86 -16.75
C TYR A 72 -5.39 1.30 -15.32
N ALA A 73 -5.13 0.35 -14.42
CA ALA A 73 -4.76 0.66 -13.04
C ALA A 73 -3.45 1.48 -12.96
N LYS A 74 -2.48 1.23 -13.85
CA LYS A 74 -1.26 2.05 -13.96
C LYS A 74 -1.52 3.45 -14.48
N LYS A 75 -2.37 3.61 -15.49
CA LYS A 75 -2.80 4.93 -16.00
C LYS A 75 -3.51 5.75 -14.91
N GLU A 76 -4.44 5.14 -14.18
CA GLU A 76 -5.15 5.81 -13.08
C GLU A 76 -4.21 6.19 -11.93
N THR A 77 -3.22 5.34 -11.62
CA THR A 77 -2.17 5.71 -10.66
C THR A 77 -1.40 6.95 -11.13
N TYR A 78 -1.03 7.02 -12.41
CA TYR A 78 -0.35 8.19 -12.96
C TYR A 78 -1.23 9.44 -12.89
N LYS A 79 -2.51 9.34 -13.30
CA LYS A 79 -3.47 10.44 -13.19
C LYS A 79 -3.57 10.94 -11.75
N TYR A 80 -3.75 10.06 -10.78
CA TYR A 80 -3.80 10.40 -9.35
C TYR A 80 -2.57 11.18 -8.87
N LEU A 81 -1.38 10.82 -9.35
CA LEU A 81 -0.14 11.50 -8.98
C LEU A 81 0.05 12.86 -9.66
N THR A 82 -0.52 13.05 -10.86
CA THR A 82 -0.48 14.31 -11.62
C THR A 82 -1.58 15.31 -11.24
N ILE A 83 -2.77 14.82 -10.86
CA ILE A 83 -3.91 15.64 -10.41
C ILE A 83 -3.63 16.09 -8.98
N LEU A 84 -2.68 17.00 -8.83
CA LEU A 84 -2.32 17.56 -7.52
C LEU A 84 -3.33 18.66 -7.15
N LYS A 85 -4.24 18.36 -6.21
CA LYS A 85 -5.12 19.33 -5.52
C LYS A 85 -6.07 20.18 -6.39
N ILE A 86 -6.15 19.95 -7.70
CA ILE A 86 -7.01 20.71 -8.62
C ILE A 86 -8.48 20.29 -8.45
N ASN A 87 -8.76 18.98 -8.32
CA ASN A 87 -10.11 18.46 -8.17
C ASN A 87 -10.16 17.34 -7.13
N LYS A 88 -10.53 17.71 -5.89
CA LYS A 88 -10.63 16.76 -4.76
C LYS A 88 -11.64 15.64 -4.98
N LYS A 89 -12.73 15.89 -5.71
CA LYS A 89 -13.76 14.88 -5.99
C LYS A 89 -13.19 13.80 -6.92
N LEU A 90 -12.53 14.21 -8.00
CA LEU A 90 -11.89 13.30 -8.94
C LEU A 90 -10.74 12.53 -8.27
N GLU A 91 -9.92 13.20 -7.46
CA GLU A 91 -8.86 12.57 -6.67
C GLU A 91 -9.42 11.45 -5.78
N ALA A 92 -10.49 11.72 -5.03
CA ALA A 92 -11.15 10.73 -4.19
C ALA A 92 -11.76 9.57 -5.00
N SER A 93 -12.37 9.86 -6.16
CA SER A 93 -12.90 8.81 -7.05
C SER A 93 -11.81 7.89 -7.58
N ILE A 94 -10.68 8.43 -8.04
CA ILE A 94 -9.55 7.64 -8.53
C ILE A 94 -8.95 6.79 -7.41
N TYR A 95 -8.74 7.40 -6.23
CA TYR A 95 -8.25 6.68 -5.05
C TYR A 95 -9.14 5.49 -4.71
N ASN A 96 -10.44 5.73 -4.56
CA ASN A 96 -11.40 4.69 -4.18
C ASN A 96 -11.47 3.57 -5.22
N ALA A 97 -11.57 3.92 -6.51
CA ALA A 97 -11.65 2.92 -7.57
C ALA A 97 -10.38 2.05 -7.62
N ALA A 98 -9.20 2.66 -7.57
CA ALA A 98 -7.95 1.92 -7.65
C ALA A 98 -7.69 1.07 -6.40
N TYR A 99 -7.87 1.63 -5.20
CA TYR A 99 -7.72 0.88 -3.94
C TYR A 99 -8.69 -0.31 -3.88
N LEU A 100 -9.98 -0.10 -4.18
CA LEU A 100 -10.98 -1.15 -4.12
C LEU A 100 -10.76 -2.23 -5.19
N TYR A 101 -10.25 -1.87 -6.37
CA TYR A 101 -9.82 -2.84 -7.37
C TYR A 101 -8.69 -3.75 -6.87
N TYR A 102 -7.59 -3.18 -6.36
CA TYR A 102 -6.48 -3.98 -5.83
C TYR A 102 -6.90 -4.82 -4.62
N ARG A 103 -7.77 -4.27 -3.76
CA ARG A 103 -8.35 -5.02 -2.64
C ARG A 103 -9.18 -6.21 -3.13
N GLN A 104 -9.99 -6.03 -4.17
CA GLN A 104 -10.79 -7.13 -4.72
C GLN A 104 -9.90 -8.20 -5.36
N LEU A 105 -8.86 -7.83 -6.12
CA LEU A 105 -7.88 -8.81 -6.62
C LEU A 105 -7.23 -9.60 -5.47
N PHE A 106 -6.79 -8.91 -4.43
CA PHE A 106 -6.23 -9.54 -3.23
C PHE A 106 -7.21 -10.55 -2.61
N VAL A 107 -8.48 -10.18 -2.45
CA VAL A 107 -9.53 -11.07 -1.92
C VAL A 107 -9.71 -12.29 -2.83
N SER A 108 -9.88 -12.10 -4.13
CA SER A 108 -10.11 -13.20 -5.09
C SER A 108 -8.94 -14.20 -5.12
N TYR A 109 -7.70 -13.72 -5.09
CA TYR A 109 -6.52 -14.60 -5.00
C TYR A 109 -6.40 -15.29 -3.63
N THR A 110 -6.80 -14.63 -2.54
CA THR A 110 -6.78 -15.21 -1.19
C THR A 110 -7.84 -16.30 -1.02
N GLN A 111 -9.02 -16.13 -1.62
CA GLN A 111 -10.06 -17.15 -1.66
C GLN A 111 -9.57 -18.40 -2.41
N PHE A 112 -8.93 -18.22 -3.57
CA PHE A 112 -8.29 -19.33 -4.28
C PHE A 112 -7.25 -20.03 -3.42
N LEU A 113 -6.36 -19.27 -2.76
CA LEU A 113 -5.32 -19.85 -1.90
C LEU A 113 -5.92 -20.68 -0.76
N THR A 114 -6.99 -20.19 -0.15
CA THR A 114 -7.73 -20.91 0.91
C THR A 114 -8.33 -22.22 0.38
N CYS A 115 -8.93 -22.20 -0.82
CA CYS A 115 -9.44 -23.41 -1.48
C CYS A 115 -8.30 -24.40 -1.80
N TYR A 116 -7.18 -23.89 -2.34
CA TYR A 116 -6.00 -24.69 -2.68
C TYR A 116 -5.37 -25.38 -1.46
N GLU A 117 -5.27 -24.70 -0.31
CA GLU A 117 -4.73 -25.26 0.94
C GLU A 117 -5.70 -26.24 1.63
N ALA A 118 -7.00 -25.96 1.61
CA ALA A 118 -8.00 -26.80 2.28
C ALA A 118 -8.23 -28.14 1.58
N GLN A 119 -7.94 -28.24 0.28
CA GLN A 119 -8.35 -29.34 -0.57
C GLN A 119 -7.16 -29.88 -1.36
N ASN A 120 -6.56 -30.97 -0.87
CA ASN A 120 -5.40 -31.67 -1.47
C ASN A 120 -5.58 -32.16 -2.93
N ASN A 121 -6.73 -31.92 -3.55
CA ASN A 121 -7.09 -32.39 -4.89
C ASN A 121 -7.12 -31.30 -5.97
N VAL A 122 -6.85 -30.02 -5.65
CA VAL A 122 -6.77 -28.97 -6.69
C VAL A 122 -5.44 -29.11 -7.44
N PHE A 123 -5.46 -29.81 -8.58
CA PHE A 123 -4.26 -29.96 -9.41
C PHE A 123 -3.94 -28.69 -10.20
N VAL A 124 -2.93 -27.94 -9.73
CA VAL A 124 -2.36 -26.76 -10.40
C VAL A 124 -0.87 -26.99 -10.60
N SER A 125 -0.37 -26.69 -11.80
CA SER A 125 1.07 -26.81 -12.08
C SER A 125 1.88 -25.85 -11.21
N GLU A 126 3.12 -26.24 -10.88
CA GLU A 126 4.03 -25.43 -10.08
C GLU A 126 4.24 -24.02 -10.66
N ASP A 127 4.33 -23.89 -11.99
CA ASP A 127 4.46 -22.59 -12.66
C ASP A 127 3.23 -21.70 -12.46
N LYS A 128 2.03 -22.30 -12.50
CA LYS A 128 0.77 -21.57 -12.36
C LYS A 128 0.56 -21.13 -10.92
N ILE A 129 0.85 -21.98 -9.92
CA ILE A 129 0.81 -21.55 -8.52
C ILE A 129 1.84 -20.46 -8.25
N ASN A 130 3.06 -20.54 -8.79
CA ASN A 130 4.06 -19.48 -8.65
C ASN A 130 3.54 -18.14 -9.22
N LEU A 131 2.90 -18.16 -10.40
CA LEU A 131 2.28 -16.97 -10.99
C LEU A 131 1.18 -16.38 -10.10
N ILE A 132 0.30 -17.23 -9.56
CA ILE A 132 -0.78 -16.82 -8.67
C ILE A 132 -0.23 -16.17 -7.41
N LEU A 133 0.76 -16.77 -6.75
CA LEU A 133 1.40 -16.21 -5.56
C LEU A 133 2.09 -14.87 -5.86
N CYS A 134 2.78 -14.76 -7.00
CA CYS A 134 3.36 -13.49 -7.43
C CYS A 134 2.30 -12.39 -7.67
N ARG A 135 1.16 -12.73 -8.28
CA ARG A 135 0.09 -11.76 -8.52
C ARG A 135 -0.67 -11.38 -7.25
N LEU A 136 -0.86 -12.32 -6.33
CA LEU A 136 -1.37 -12.06 -4.98
C LEU A 136 -0.48 -11.05 -4.24
N LEU A 137 0.84 -11.27 -4.22
CA LEU A 137 1.78 -10.33 -3.61
C LEU A 137 1.75 -8.96 -4.29
N ASN A 138 1.70 -8.92 -5.62
CA ASN A 138 1.60 -7.66 -6.36
C ASN A 138 0.30 -6.90 -6.02
N ALA A 139 -0.84 -7.59 -5.89
CA ALA A 139 -2.11 -6.99 -5.46
C ALA A 139 -2.05 -6.49 -4.01
N ALA A 140 -1.49 -7.29 -3.09
CA ALA A 140 -1.31 -6.94 -1.69
C ALA A 140 -0.45 -5.66 -1.54
N PHE A 141 0.73 -5.63 -2.16
CA PHE A 141 1.62 -4.47 -2.07
C PHE A 141 1.09 -3.25 -2.84
N ALA A 142 0.35 -3.44 -3.93
CA ALA A 142 -0.32 -2.33 -4.61
C ALA A 142 -1.42 -1.73 -3.71
N MET A 143 -2.24 -2.56 -3.07
CA MET A 143 -3.26 -2.14 -2.10
C MET A 143 -2.63 -1.37 -0.93
N ALA A 144 -1.55 -1.89 -0.34
CA ALA A 144 -0.80 -1.19 0.71
C ALA A 144 -0.23 0.14 0.24
N LYS A 145 0.33 0.19 -0.97
CA LYS A 145 0.86 1.44 -1.55
C LYS A 145 -0.21 2.54 -1.62
N TRP A 146 -1.43 2.21 -2.01
CA TRP A 146 -2.53 3.18 -2.02
C TRP A 146 -2.83 3.71 -0.62
N ARG A 147 -2.82 2.86 0.40
CA ARG A 147 -2.94 3.29 1.81
C ARG A 147 -1.79 4.22 2.23
N TYR A 148 -0.56 3.89 1.84
CA TYR A 148 0.61 4.71 2.14
C TYR A 148 0.57 6.09 1.46
N PHE A 149 -0.13 6.26 0.35
CA PHE A 149 -0.31 7.59 -0.27
C PHE A 149 -1.07 8.58 0.61
N ASP A 150 -1.86 8.08 1.56
CA ASP A 150 -2.63 8.86 2.53
C ASP A 150 -2.17 8.60 3.98
N ASP A 151 -0.90 8.21 4.15
CA ASP A 151 -0.26 7.94 5.46
C ASP A 151 -1.02 6.91 6.32
N GLN A 152 -1.74 5.99 5.68
CA GLN A 152 -2.44 4.90 6.35
C GLN A 152 -1.59 3.62 6.36
N PRO A 153 -1.63 2.81 7.44
CA PRO A 153 -0.90 1.55 7.48
C PRO A 153 -1.51 0.53 6.50
N ALA A 154 -0.78 -0.56 6.26
CA ALA A 154 -1.28 -1.70 5.50
C ALA A 154 -2.65 -2.18 6.05
N PRO A 155 -3.56 -2.67 5.21
CA PRO A 155 -4.83 -3.22 5.66
C PRO A 155 -4.65 -4.43 6.60
N ALA A 156 -5.57 -4.59 7.55
CA ALA A 156 -5.58 -5.75 8.45
C ALA A 156 -5.73 -7.07 7.67
N GLY A 157 -5.05 -8.11 8.13
CA GLY A 157 -4.97 -9.44 7.54
C GLY A 157 -4.07 -9.55 6.31
N MET A 158 -3.58 -8.43 5.77
CA MET A 158 -2.72 -8.44 4.60
C MET A 158 -1.40 -9.14 4.88
N TRP A 159 -0.73 -8.82 6.00
CA TRP A 159 0.56 -9.40 6.33
C TRP A 159 0.44 -10.87 6.67
N SER A 160 -0.60 -11.29 7.41
CA SER A 160 -0.89 -12.71 7.61
C SER A 160 -1.02 -13.47 6.30
N THR A 161 -1.65 -12.87 5.28
CA THR A 161 -1.76 -13.49 3.95
C THR A 161 -0.41 -13.54 3.23
N VAL A 162 0.39 -12.48 3.30
CA VAL A 162 1.78 -12.48 2.79
C VAL A 162 2.61 -13.57 3.49
N HIS A 163 2.41 -13.80 4.79
CA HIS A 163 3.10 -14.84 5.55
C HIS A 163 2.70 -16.24 5.09
N LYS A 164 1.43 -16.47 4.79
CA LYS A 164 0.97 -17.72 4.15
C LYS A 164 1.67 -17.95 2.81
N VAL A 165 1.79 -16.91 1.98
CA VAL A 165 2.53 -17.00 0.70
C VAL A 165 3.99 -17.38 0.93
N ILE A 166 4.65 -16.80 1.95
CA ILE A 166 6.04 -17.15 2.30
C ILE A 166 6.15 -18.63 2.66
N ARG A 167 5.30 -19.12 3.59
CA ARG A 167 5.30 -20.53 4.02
C ARG A 167 5.06 -21.48 2.85
N LEU A 168 4.06 -21.19 2.01
CA LEU A 168 3.75 -22.02 0.86
C LEU A 168 4.88 -22.03 -0.18
N ALA A 169 5.47 -20.87 -0.47
CA ALA A 169 6.59 -20.77 -1.41
C ALA A 169 7.85 -21.50 -0.92
N GLU A 170 8.07 -21.56 0.40
CA GLU A 170 9.14 -22.35 1.02
C GLU A 170 8.86 -23.85 0.90
N ASN A 171 7.64 -24.28 1.20
CA ASN A 171 7.22 -25.69 1.10
C ASN A 171 7.33 -26.22 -0.34
N LEU A 172 7.02 -25.38 -1.33
CA LEU A 172 7.12 -25.71 -2.75
C LEU A 172 8.50 -25.44 -3.35
N ALA A 173 9.46 -24.91 -2.59
CA ALA A 173 10.79 -24.52 -3.06
C ALA A 173 10.82 -23.55 -4.27
N ILE A 174 9.77 -22.72 -4.44
CA ILE A 174 9.60 -21.81 -5.58
C ILE A 174 9.97 -20.34 -5.29
N MET A 175 10.49 -20.04 -4.09
CA MET A 175 10.79 -18.67 -3.63
C MET A 175 11.59 -17.82 -4.64
N ASN A 176 12.58 -18.42 -5.31
CA ASN A 176 13.46 -17.76 -6.28
C ASN A 176 13.16 -18.13 -7.74
N LYS A 177 12.07 -18.86 -8.00
CA LYS A 177 11.72 -19.28 -9.37
C LYS A 177 11.23 -18.07 -10.15
N ASN A 178 11.95 -17.74 -11.22
CA ASN A 178 11.65 -16.59 -12.06
C ASN A 178 10.42 -16.84 -12.94
N LEU A 179 9.64 -15.78 -13.16
CA LEU A 179 8.54 -15.73 -14.12
C LEU A 179 8.30 -14.31 -14.61
N PHE A 180 7.55 -14.18 -15.69
CA PHE A 180 6.97 -12.91 -16.11
C PHE A 180 5.61 -12.72 -15.42
N LEU A 181 5.49 -11.68 -14.58
CA LEU A 181 4.25 -11.40 -13.85
C LEU A 181 3.03 -11.23 -14.79
N TYR A 182 3.28 -10.61 -15.93
CA TYR A 182 2.36 -10.50 -17.06
C TYR A 182 3.15 -10.79 -18.34
N SER A 183 2.53 -11.43 -19.33
CA SER A 183 3.21 -11.86 -20.57
C SER A 183 3.82 -10.72 -21.39
N PHE A 184 3.33 -9.49 -21.23
CA PHE A 184 3.86 -8.29 -21.89
C PHE A 184 4.98 -7.58 -21.09
N HIS A 185 5.37 -8.10 -19.92
CA HIS A 185 6.51 -7.56 -19.17
C HIS A 185 7.83 -7.96 -19.83
N ARG A 186 8.81 -7.05 -19.78
CA ARG A 186 10.16 -7.27 -20.34
C ARG A 186 11.18 -7.78 -19.32
N LYS A 187 10.79 -7.89 -18.05
CA LYS A 187 11.69 -8.28 -16.96
C LYS A 187 11.00 -9.34 -16.11
N GLU A 188 11.74 -10.39 -15.82
CA GLU A 188 11.33 -11.43 -14.90
C GLU A 188 11.30 -10.92 -13.46
N THR A 189 10.48 -11.58 -12.64
CA THR A 189 10.42 -11.40 -11.21
C THR A 189 10.31 -12.76 -10.54
N SER A 190 10.47 -12.78 -9.23
CA SER A 190 10.24 -13.95 -8.38
C SER A 190 9.45 -13.53 -7.14
N ILE A 191 8.96 -14.51 -6.38
CA ILE A 191 8.31 -14.27 -5.08
C ILE A 191 9.27 -13.49 -4.17
N ALA A 192 10.53 -13.92 -4.05
CA ALA A 192 11.55 -13.23 -3.26
C ALA A 192 11.73 -11.75 -3.69
N THR A 193 11.76 -11.51 -5.00
CA THR A 193 11.88 -10.15 -5.56
C THR A 193 10.71 -9.26 -5.16
N LEU A 194 9.47 -9.76 -5.29
CA LEU A 194 8.27 -9.02 -4.89
C LEU A 194 8.23 -8.78 -3.37
N LEU A 195 8.56 -9.79 -2.58
CA LEU A 195 8.64 -9.68 -1.12
C LEU A 195 9.64 -8.60 -0.72
N LYS A 196 10.86 -8.59 -1.27
CA LYS A 196 11.84 -7.53 -0.95
C LYS A 196 11.32 -6.14 -1.33
N GLN A 197 10.68 -6.00 -2.49
CA GLN A 197 10.08 -4.71 -2.89
C GLN A 197 9.01 -4.29 -1.88
N GLY A 198 8.07 -5.17 -1.55
CA GLY A 198 7.01 -4.91 -0.57
C GLY A 198 7.54 -4.59 0.82
N PHE A 199 8.53 -5.33 1.30
CA PHE A 199 9.15 -5.10 2.60
C PHE A 199 9.84 -3.74 2.66
N MET A 200 10.61 -3.38 1.64
CA MET A 200 11.27 -2.08 1.59
C MET A 200 10.25 -0.94 1.45
N MET A 201 9.15 -1.14 0.72
CA MET A 201 8.06 -0.16 0.63
C MET A 201 7.35 0.03 1.97
N ASP A 202 7.13 -1.03 2.75
CA ASP A 202 6.47 -0.90 4.06
C ASP A 202 7.28 -0.04 5.02
N THR A 203 8.63 -0.02 4.94
CA THR A 203 9.43 0.89 5.79
C THR A 203 9.09 2.37 5.59
N LEU A 204 8.51 2.74 4.44
CA LEU A 204 8.21 4.13 4.10
C LEU A 204 6.99 4.68 4.84
N HIS A 205 6.03 3.85 5.28
CA HIS A 205 4.79 4.35 5.90
C HIS A 205 5.02 5.07 7.23
N LYS A 206 6.17 4.84 7.87
CA LYS A 206 6.57 5.49 9.13
C LYS A 206 7.30 6.82 8.89
N GLY A 207 7.72 7.09 7.66
CA GLY A 207 8.47 8.27 7.29
C GLY A 207 7.62 9.34 6.62
N ASN A 208 8.11 10.57 6.58
CA ASN A 208 7.46 11.66 5.85
C ASN A 208 7.86 11.60 4.37
N TYR A 209 7.14 10.80 3.58
CA TYR A 209 7.33 10.65 2.14
C TYR A 209 6.10 11.16 1.38
N SER A 210 6.31 11.96 0.33
CA SER A 210 5.21 12.34 -0.55
C SER A 210 4.76 11.16 -1.44
N ARG A 211 3.54 11.23 -1.96
CA ARG A 211 3.00 10.23 -2.91
C ARG A 211 3.93 9.97 -4.10
N LEU A 212 4.53 11.04 -4.65
CA LEU A 212 5.53 10.95 -5.72
C LEU A 212 6.81 10.25 -5.26
N GLN A 213 7.28 10.50 -4.03
CA GLN A 213 8.45 9.81 -3.47
C GLN A 213 8.16 8.31 -3.27
N ILE A 214 6.97 7.94 -2.80
CA ILE A 214 6.52 6.55 -2.68
C ILE A 214 6.49 5.88 -4.06
N GLN A 215 5.87 6.51 -5.06
CA GLN A 215 5.81 5.97 -6.43
C GLN A 215 7.21 5.82 -7.05
N LEU A 216 8.08 6.82 -6.88
CA LEU A 216 9.44 6.78 -7.40
C LEU A 216 10.25 5.66 -6.73
N THR A 217 10.05 5.45 -5.42
CA THR A 217 10.70 4.36 -4.69
C THR A 217 10.27 2.99 -5.24
N GLU A 218 8.98 2.78 -5.53
CA GLU A 218 8.51 1.54 -6.18
C GLU A 218 9.22 1.29 -7.52
N GLN A 219 9.39 2.33 -8.35
CA GLN A 219 10.03 2.22 -9.66
C GLN A 219 11.54 1.92 -9.54
N VAL A 220 12.25 2.56 -8.61
CA VAL A 220 13.65 2.27 -8.31
C VAL A 220 13.82 0.84 -7.81
N LEU A 221 12.96 0.39 -6.88
CA LEU A 221 13.01 -0.97 -6.36
C LEU A 221 12.74 -2.02 -7.46
N LYS A 222 11.82 -1.76 -8.38
CA LYS A 222 11.61 -2.63 -9.56
C LYS A 222 12.84 -2.72 -10.47
N ALA A 223 13.58 -1.63 -10.61
CA ALA A 223 14.84 -1.62 -11.36
C ALA A 223 15.93 -2.41 -10.62
N TRP A 224 16.07 -2.22 -9.31
CA TRP A 224 17.29 -2.61 -8.59
C TRP A 224 17.16 -3.83 -7.66
N ALA A 225 15.97 -4.18 -7.17
CA ALA A 225 15.75 -5.24 -6.17
C ALA A 225 15.72 -6.65 -6.80
N THR A 226 16.77 -7.02 -7.52
CA THR A 226 16.87 -8.31 -8.22
C THR A 226 17.45 -9.41 -7.34
N ASN A 227 16.89 -10.63 -7.45
CA ASN A 227 17.37 -11.88 -6.85
C ASN A 227 17.75 -11.76 -5.36
N PRO A 228 16.81 -11.33 -4.49
CA PRO A 228 17.12 -11.20 -3.08
C PRO A 228 17.14 -12.55 -2.37
N LEU A 229 17.90 -12.60 -1.27
CA LEU A 229 17.92 -13.75 -0.38
C LEU A 229 17.05 -13.44 0.84
N ILE A 230 16.07 -14.32 1.08
CA ILE A 230 15.26 -14.37 2.30
C ILE A 230 15.71 -15.63 3.05
N LEU A 231 16.20 -15.46 4.27
CA LEU A 231 16.84 -16.52 5.05
C LEU A 231 15.96 -16.92 6.22
N ASN A 232 15.85 -18.22 6.49
CA ASN A 232 15.21 -18.77 7.69
C ASN A 232 16.16 -18.90 8.89
N LYS A 233 17.47 -18.66 8.69
CA LYS A 233 18.48 -18.67 9.76
C LYS A 233 19.11 -17.29 9.91
N TYR A 234 19.15 -16.81 11.14
CA TYR A 234 19.84 -15.58 11.49
C TYR A 234 21.35 -15.72 11.24
N ARG A 235 21.95 -14.71 10.58
CA ARG A 235 23.39 -14.58 10.39
C ARG A 235 23.78 -13.16 10.78
N GLN A 236 24.38 -13.01 11.97
CA GLN A 236 24.59 -11.74 12.67
C GLN A 236 25.27 -10.67 11.80
N ASP A 237 26.22 -11.07 10.96
CA ASP A 237 27.00 -10.13 10.15
C ASP A 237 26.37 -9.81 8.79
N LYS A 238 25.16 -10.34 8.50
CA LYS A 238 24.62 -10.37 7.12
C LYS A 238 23.17 -9.95 6.97
N VAL A 239 22.39 -9.75 8.03
CA VAL A 239 20.95 -9.42 7.95
C VAL A 239 20.56 -8.27 8.88
N GLN A 240 19.65 -7.41 8.42
CA GLN A 240 19.29 -6.15 9.10
C GLN A 240 17.81 -6.07 9.47
N PHE A 241 17.00 -6.83 8.76
CA PHE A 241 15.55 -6.83 8.92
C PHE A 241 15.08 -8.26 9.11
N PHE A 242 13.98 -8.38 9.83
CA PHE A 242 13.25 -9.62 10.01
C PHE A 242 11.76 -9.39 9.77
N ILE A 243 11.05 -10.50 9.55
CA ILE A 243 9.59 -10.56 9.61
C ILE A 243 9.21 -11.76 10.47
N ASN A 244 8.24 -11.54 11.37
CA ASN A 244 7.64 -12.59 12.18
C ASN A 244 6.43 -13.15 11.44
N LEU A 245 6.46 -14.44 11.08
CA LEU A 245 5.36 -15.05 10.34
C LEU A 245 4.11 -15.36 11.18
N GLU A 246 4.15 -15.17 12.51
CA GLU A 246 3.02 -15.46 13.42
C GLU A 246 2.04 -14.30 13.58
N ASP A 247 2.51 -13.05 13.48
CA ASP A 247 1.69 -11.86 13.68
C ASP A 247 1.24 -11.26 12.33
N ASP A 248 0.12 -10.53 12.30
CA ASP A 248 -0.27 -9.68 11.17
C ASP A 248 0.56 -8.38 11.14
N LYS A 249 1.88 -8.52 11.04
CA LYS A 249 2.82 -7.40 11.08
C LYS A 249 3.82 -7.46 9.93
N GLY A 250 4.12 -6.28 9.41
CA GLY A 250 5.11 -6.10 8.37
C GLY A 250 6.56 -6.26 8.84
N PRO A 251 7.50 -6.00 7.92
CA PRO A 251 8.93 -6.03 8.20
C PRO A 251 9.37 -5.12 9.36
N GLU A 252 10.32 -5.60 10.16
CA GLU A 252 10.94 -4.83 11.22
C GLU A 252 12.47 -4.86 11.14
N ARG A 253 13.10 -3.77 11.57
CA ARG A 253 14.56 -3.71 11.72
C ARG A 253 14.95 -4.49 12.97
N ILE A 254 15.97 -5.34 12.85
CA ILE A 254 16.51 -6.12 13.97
C ILE A 254 17.14 -5.16 14.98
N ARG A 255 16.75 -5.30 16.26
CA ARG A 255 17.25 -4.47 17.38
C ARG A 255 17.86 -5.34 18.47
N ALA A 256 17.15 -6.39 18.84
CA ALA A 256 17.60 -7.45 19.72
C ALA A 256 17.48 -8.77 18.96
N VAL A 257 18.39 -9.70 19.25
CA VAL A 257 18.47 -10.99 18.54
C VAL A 257 17.61 -12.01 19.27
N GLU A 258 16.29 -11.83 19.23
CA GLU A 258 15.38 -12.90 19.59
C GLU A 258 15.20 -13.82 18.39
N LYS A 259 15.45 -15.11 18.60
CA LYS A 259 15.58 -16.11 17.54
C LYS A 259 14.40 -17.06 17.63
N TYR A 260 13.47 -16.95 16.70
CA TYR A 260 12.35 -17.89 16.58
C TYR A 260 12.37 -18.55 15.19
N ALA A 261 11.91 -19.80 15.13
CA ALA A 261 11.81 -20.57 13.87
C ALA A 261 10.91 -19.88 12.83
N GLU A 262 9.99 -19.05 13.28
CA GLU A 262 9.02 -18.32 12.46
C GLU A 262 9.55 -17.00 11.90
N TYR A 263 10.84 -16.69 12.12
CA TYR A 263 11.41 -15.45 11.61
C TYR A 263 12.05 -15.69 10.24
N ARG A 264 11.88 -14.71 9.34
CA ARG A 264 12.63 -14.64 8.09
C ARG A 264 13.43 -13.36 8.03
N PHE A 265 14.66 -13.46 7.54
CA PHE A 265 15.64 -12.39 7.57
C PHE A 265 16.04 -11.96 6.17
N TRP A 266 16.28 -10.66 5.97
CA TRP A 266 16.86 -10.15 4.74
C TRP A 266 17.77 -8.95 4.98
N LYS A 267 18.38 -8.48 3.89
CA LYS A 267 19.28 -7.33 3.86
C LYS A 267 19.00 -6.36 2.72
N THR A 268 19.30 -5.09 2.98
CA THR A 268 19.20 -3.97 2.05
C THR A 268 20.54 -3.58 1.44
N THR A 269 21.67 -4.17 1.87
CA THR A 269 23.04 -3.77 1.47
C THR A 269 23.18 -3.44 -0.01
N ARG A 270 22.86 -4.38 -0.92
CA ARG A 270 23.00 -4.17 -2.37
C ARG A 270 22.22 -2.95 -2.91
N ILE A 271 21.09 -2.60 -2.31
CA ILE A 271 20.33 -1.41 -2.68
C ILE A 271 21.00 -0.16 -2.11
N VAL A 272 21.45 -0.22 -0.86
CA VAL A 272 22.20 0.87 -0.23
C VAL A 272 23.49 1.15 -1.00
N ASP A 273 24.27 0.12 -1.36
CA ASP A 273 25.50 0.25 -2.16
C ASP A 273 25.24 0.96 -3.50
N LYS A 274 24.12 0.64 -4.16
CA LYS A 274 23.70 1.34 -5.39
C LYS A 274 23.29 2.79 -5.15
N ILE A 275 22.63 3.07 -4.03
CA ILE A 275 22.31 4.43 -3.61
C ILE A 275 23.60 5.22 -3.39
N GLU A 276 24.56 4.68 -2.63
CA GLU A 276 25.85 5.34 -2.37
C GLU A 276 26.65 5.57 -3.65
N ALA A 277 26.72 4.58 -4.53
CA ALA A 277 27.37 4.72 -5.84
C ALA A 277 26.73 5.83 -6.67
N TYR A 278 25.39 5.93 -6.67
CA TYR A 278 24.68 7.01 -7.36
C TYR A 278 24.99 8.38 -6.75
N LEU A 279 24.97 8.49 -5.42
CA LEU A 279 25.29 9.75 -4.73
C LEU A 279 26.72 10.20 -5.03
N CYS A 280 27.69 9.27 -4.98
CA CYS A 280 29.08 9.54 -5.33
C CYS A 280 29.25 9.96 -6.80
N ALA A 281 28.52 9.32 -7.73
CA ALA A 281 28.55 9.69 -9.14
C ALA A 281 28.02 11.11 -9.37
N VAL A 282 26.97 11.53 -8.64
CA VAL A 282 26.47 12.91 -8.67
C VAL A 282 27.51 13.88 -8.15
N ASP A 283 28.13 13.59 -7.00
CA ASP A 283 29.12 14.49 -6.37
C ASP A 283 30.40 14.62 -7.22
N THR A 284 30.79 13.56 -7.93
CA THR A 284 31.97 13.52 -8.82
C THR A 284 31.66 13.87 -10.28
N GLN A 285 30.42 14.32 -10.58
CA GLN A 285 29.95 14.68 -11.92
C GLN A 285 30.15 13.58 -12.99
N LYS A 286 30.06 12.31 -12.58
CA LYS A 286 30.11 11.15 -13.46
C LYS A 286 28.76 10.91 -14.16
N PRO A 287 28.74 10.26 -15.34
CA PRO A 287 27.50 9.93 -16.04
C PRO A 287 26.61 9.00 -15.22
N LEU A 288 25.31 9.31 -15.15
CA LEU A 288 24.32 8.56 -14.35
C LEU A 288 23.56 7.48 -15.13
N THR A 289 23.87 7.34 -16.43
CA THR A 289 23.15 6.44 -17.35
C THR A 289 23.28 4.97 -16.96
N GLU A 290 24.40 4.58 -16.33
CA GLU A 290 24.64 3.22 -15.84
C GLU A 290 23.63 2.75 -14.78
N PHE A 291 23.00 3.68 -14.07
CA PHE A 291 22.03 3.38 -13.03
C PHE A 291 20.63 3.06 -13.59
N GLY A 292 20.39 3.38 -14.87
CA GLY A 292 19.14 3.08 -15.58
C GLY A 292 17.91 3.82 -15.05
N LEU A 293 18.09 4.99 -14.42
CA LEU A 293 17.01 5.78 -13.81
C LEU A 293 16.57 6.97 -14.67
N ASP A 294 17.21 7.21 -15.81
CA ASP A 294 16.97 8.41 -16.64
C ASP A 294 15.53 8.53 -17.14
N LYS A 295 14.88 7.38 -17.40
CA LYS A 295 13.47 7.31 -17.83
C LYS A 295 12.47 7.40 -16.67
N ILE A 296 12.95 7.40 -15.43
CA ILE A 296 12.12 7.31 -14.23
C ILE A 296 11.88 8.70 -13.65
N ALA A 297 12.94 9.46 -13.36
CA ALA A 297 12.84 10.81 -12.83
C ALA A 297 14.12 11.63 -13.08
N PRO A 298 14.04 12.97 -13.06
CA PRO A 298 15.22 13.83 -13.16
C PRO A 298 16.23 13.56 -12.02
N PRO A 299 17.55 13.65 -12.28
CA PRO A 299 18.57 13.36 -11.27
C PRO A 299 18.43 14.13 -9.96
N SER A 300 17.97 15.39 -10.02
CA SER A 300 17.76 16.23 -8.84
C SER A 300 16.66 15.73 -7.90
N VAL A 301 15.63 15.08 -8.44
CA VAL A 301 14.54 14.47 -7.67
C VAL A 301 15.02 13.16 -7.04
N VAL A 302 15.72 12.34 -7.82
CA VAL A 302 16.31 11.08 -7.36
C VAL A 302 17.31 11.33 -6.24
N LEU A 303 18.18 12.34 -6.36
CA LEU A 303 19.15 12.73 -5.34
C LEU A 303 18.49 13.01 -3.98
N LYS A 304 17.42 13.82 -3.96
CA LYS A 304 16.69 14.15 -2.73
C LYS A 304 16.04 12.91 -2.11
N LEU A 305 15.48 12.03 -2.94
CA LEU A 305 14.91 10.77 -2.47
C LEU A 305 15.98 9.85 -1.88
N PHE A 306 17.13 9.70 -2.56
CA PHE A 306 18.20 8.81 -2.14
C PHE A 306 18.85 9.22 -0.83
N LYS A 307 18.99 10.52 -0.56
CA LYS A 307 19.43 11.00 0.76
C LYS A 307 18.47 10.55 1.87
N LYS A 308 17.14 10.54 1.64
CA LYS A 308 16.16 10.02 2.60
C LYS A 308 16.21 8.50 2.73
N LEU A 309 16.17 7.78 1.60
CA LEU A 309 16.15 6.31 1.59
C LEU A 309 17.44 5.71 2.18
N ARG A 310 18.59 6.36 1.95
CA ARG A 310 19.87 6.01 2.58
C ARG A 310 19.73 5.98 4.10
N ALA A 311 19.18 7.03 4.72
CA ALA A 311 19.01 7.08 6.18
C ALA A 311 18.06 5.97 6.70
N GLU A 312 17.01 5.64 5.94
CA GLU A 312 16.04 4.61 6.34
C GLU A 312 16.57 3.18 6.19
N TRP A 313 17.40 2.92 5.18
CA TRP A 313 17.83 1.55 4.82
C TRP A 313 19.28 1.22 5.14
N CYS A 314 20.11 2.22 5.44
CA CYS A 314 21.51 2.00 5.82
C CYS A 314 21.60 1.31 7.19
N VAL A 315 22.65 0.52 7.36
CA VAL A 315 23.01 -0.17 8.61
C VAL A 315 23.71 0.80 9.55
N GLU A 316 24.70 1.50 9.01
CA GLU A 316 25.58 2.42 9.70
C GLU A 316 24.93 3.81 9.73
N GLY A 317 24.91 4.46 10.89
CA GLY A 317 24.32 5.80 11.03
C GLY A 317 22.79 5.84 11.12
N PHE A 318 22.11 4.71 11.36
CA PHE A 318 20.71 4.75 11.76
C PHE A 318 20.60 5.39 13.15
N GLU A 319 20.43 6.71 13.16
CA GLU A 319 19.99 7.42 14.34
C GLU A 319 18.47 7.29 14.45
N ARG A 320 18.02 6.67 15.53
CA ARG A 320 16.60 6.65 15.86
C ARG A 320 16.13 8.10 15.83
N GLN A 321 15.08 8.39 15.07
CA GLN A 321 14.29 9.61 15.27
C GLN A 321 13.62 9.53 16.64
N ARG A 322 14.41 9.71 17.71
CA ARG A 322 13.91 10.05 19.03
C ARG A 322 13.43 11.47 18.92
N ARG A 323 12.22 11.72 19.40
CA ARG A 323 11.75 13.09 19.61
C ARG A 323 12.80 13.78 20.48
N LYS A 324 13.33 14.91 20.00
CA LYS A 324 14.29 15.74 20.74
C LYS A 324 13.63 16.41 21.94
N GLU A 325 12.31 16.52 21.93
CA GLU A 325 11.52 17.18 22.97
C GLU A 325 10.83 16.16 23.89
N PRO A 326 10.84 16.40 25.21
CA PRO A 326 10.12 15.57 26.18
C PRO A 326 8.61 15.71 26.00
N ARG A 327 7.88 14.60 26.13
CA ARG A 327 6.41 14.64 26.26
C ARG A 327 6.09 15.32 27.59
N LEU A 328 5.50 16.50 27.54
CA LEU A 328 4.70 17.00 28.66
C LEU A 328 3.38 16.21 28.64
N LYS A 329 3.21 15.31 29.61
CA LYS A 329 1.93 14.64 29.86
C LYS A 329 0.94 15.69 30.36
N ASN A 330 0.28 16.37 29.44
CA ASN A 330 -0.84 17.24 29.75
C ASN A 330 -2.11 16.45 29.51
N SER A 331 -2.73 15.95 30.58
CA SER A 331 -4.09 15.41 30.54
C SER A 331 -5.05 16.56 30.21
N LYS A 332 -5.36 16.72 28.92
CA LYS A 332 -6.38 17.67 28.47
C LYS A 332 -7.63 16.88 28.13
N LEU A 333 -8.73 17.19 28.81
CA LEU A 333 -10.07 16.74 28.43
C LEU A 333 -10.38 17.33 27.05
N LEU A 334 -10.37 16.48 26.03
CA LEU A 334 -10.74 16.84 24.67
C LEU A 334 -12.22 16.55 24.49
N ASN A 335 -13.03 17.60 24.65
CA ASN A 335 -14.44 17.55 24.38
C ASN A 335 -14.67 17.73 22.87
N VAL A 336 -14.92 16.64 22.15
CA VAL A 336 -15.26 16.69 20.73
C VAL A 336 -16.74 17.08 20.60
N SER A 337 -17.05 18.15 19.87
CA SER A 337 -18.41 18.49 19.42
C SER A 337 -18.52 18.17 17.95
N PHE A 338 -19.60 17.50 17.55
CA PHE A 338 -19.86 17.18 16.15
C PHE A 338 -21.22 17.76 15.73
N GLY A 339 -21.28 18.38 14.57
CA GLY A 339 -22.47 19.07 14.08
C GLY A 339 -22.52 20.54 14.47
N LEU A 340 -23.00 21.37 13.54
CA LEU A 340 -23.11 22.82 13.72
C LEU A 340 -23.95 23.22 14.95
N PRO A 341 -25.08 22.57 15.28
CA PRO A 341 -25.90 22.93 16.43
C PRO A 341 -25.15 22.79 17.76
N ASP A 342 -24.47 21.67 17.97
CA ASP A 342 -23.70 21.40 19.19
C ASP A 342 -22.47 22.29 19.31
N ILE A 343 -21.84 22.63 18.17
CA ILE A 343 -20.76 23.60 18.12
C ILE A 343 -21.28 24.99 18.54
N CYS A 344 -22.41 25.43 17.99
CA CYS A 344 -23.02 26.71 18.34
C CYS A 344 -23.45 26.76 19.81
N ALA A 345 -24.16 25.74 20.31
CA ALA A 345 -24.59 25.66 21.70
C ALA A 345 -23.40 25.65 22.67
N ARG A 346 -22.31 24.94 22.33
CA ARG A 346 -21.10 24.93 23.15
C ARG A 346 -20.34 26.27 23.08
N LEU A 347 -20.31 26.93 21.93
CA LEU A 347 -19.74 28.28 21.79
C LEU A 347 -20.53 29.33 22.58
N GLU A 348 -21.87 29.24 22.57
CA GLU A 348 -22.74 30.10 23.38
C GLU A 348 -22.55 29.86 24.88
N ASN A 349 -22.47 28.60 25.31
CA ASN A 349 -22.20 28.26 26.70
C ASN A 349 -20.79 28.70 27.14
N MET A 350 -19.78 28.59 26.26
CA MET A 350 -18.44 29.13 26.54
C MET A 350 -18.47 30.65 26.63
N ARG A 351 -19.20 31.34 25.75
CA ARG A 351 -19.35 32.80 25.80
C ARG A 351 -20.00 33.24 27.11
N LYS A 352 -21.09 32.59 27.53
CA LYS A 352 -21.71 32.82 28.85
C LYS A 352 -20.76 32.55 30.01
N SER A 353 -19.91 31.52 29.92
CA SER A 353 -18.91 31.22 30.96
C SER A 353 -17.78 32.24 31.02
N LEU A 354 -17.38 32.82 29.88
CA LEU A 354 -16.38 33.89 29.79
C LEU A 354 -16.95 35.21 30.30
N ASP A 355 -18.21 35.51 30.02
CA ASP A 355 -18.92 36.68 30.56
C ASP A 355 -19.04 36.61 32.10
N LEU A 356 -19.14 35.41 32.68
CA LEU A 356 -19.13 35.18 34.13
C LEU A 356 -17.74 35.34 34.77
N VAL A 357 -16.66 35.05 34.03
CA VAL A 357 -15.27 35.25 34.49
C VAL A 357 -14.85 36.72 34.37
N ALA A 358 -15.40 37.46 33.40
CA ALA A 358 -15.17 38.91 33.25
C ALA A 358 -15.65 39.73 34.47
N PHE A 359 -16.54 39.19 35.32
CA PHE A 359 -16.99 39.81 36.57
C PHE A 359 -16.03 39.63 37.76
N LYS A 360 -14.92 38.90 37.60
CA LYS A 360 -13.83 38.83 38.58
C LYS A 360 -12.49 39.14 37.92
N ALA A 361 -12.26 40.41 37.59
CA ALA A 361 -10.95 40.88 37.15
C ALA A 361 -10.04 41.24 38.34
N PRO A 362 -8.80 40.71 38.42
CA PRO A 362 -7.64 41.46 38.91
C PRO A 362 -7.03 42.30 37.75
N PRO A 363 -6.17 43.30 38.05
CA PRO A 363 -5.97 44.45 37.17
C PRO A 363 -5.06 44.20 35.95
N SER A 364 -5.50 44.80 34.84
CA SER A 364 -4.77 45.31 33.65
C SER A 364 -3.62 44.48 33.06
N LEU A 365 -3.89 43.84 31.92
CA LEU A 365 -2.91 43.59 30.86
C LEU A 365 -3.31 44.38 29.61
N ASP A 366 -2.30 44.95 28.97
CA ASP A 366 -2.33 46.03 27.98
C ASP A 366 -3.24 45.74 26.77
N ASP A 367 -4.23 46.61 26.56
CA ASP A 367 -5.37 46.45 25.65
C ASP A 367 -4.97 46.56 24.15
N ASP A 368 -3.75 47.01 23.89
CA ASP A 368 -3.21 47.20 22.53
C ASP A 368 -2.57 45.93 21.95
N GLN A 369 -2.05 45.03 22.79
CA GLN A 369 -1.48 43.75 22.33
C GLN A 369 -2.58 42.79 21.84
N ILE A 370 -3.74 42.81 22.51
CA ILE A 370 -4.88 41.94 22.21
C ILE A 370 -5.53 42.34 20.87
N LYS A 371 -5.63 43.65 20.59
CA LYS A 371 -6.17 44.16 19.32
C LYS A 371 -5.30 43.81 18.11
N PHE A 372 -3.98 43.72 18.30
CA PHE A 372 -3.04 43.30 17.25
C PHE A 372 -3.20 41.81 16.90
N ASP A 373 -3.25 40.94 17.90
CA ASP A 373 -3.40 39.49 17.70
C ASP A 373 -4.77 39.09 17.12
N LEU A 374 -5.84 39.80 17.50
CA LEU A 374 -7.18 39.61 16.93
C LEU A 374 -7.26 40.00 15.45
N LYS A 375 -6.59 41.08 15.03
CA LYS A 375 -6.50 41.46 13.62
C LYS A 375 -5.73 40.43 12.79
N LEU A 376 -4.65 39.88 13.35
CA LEU A 376 -3.84 38.85 12.69
C LEU A 376 -4.62 37.52 12.53
N ALA A 377 -5.45 37.17 13.51
CA ALA A 377 -6.32 35.98 13.47
C ALA A 377 -7.49 36.13 12.48
N GLN A 378 -8.07 37.33 12.35
CA GLN A 378 -9.13 37.61 11.36
C GLN A 378 -8.63 37.53 9.92
N GLN A 379 -7.42 38.02 9.63
CA GLN A 379 -6.83 37.91 8.28
C GLN A 379 -6.57 36.45 7.85
N ARG A 380 -6.35 35.53 8.81
CA ARG A 380 -6.15 34.10 8.54
C ARG A 380 -7.46 33.33 8.28
N ARG A 381 -8.60 33.82 8.78
CA ARG A 381 -9.92 33.17 8.61
C ARG A 381 -10.53 33.34 7.22
N ASN A 382 -10.19 34.39 6.47
CA ASN A 382 -10.79 34.65 5.15
C ASN A 382 -10.24 33.79 3.99
N LYS A 383 -9.40 32.78 4.25
CA LYS A 383 -8.81 31.93 3.19
C LYS A 383 -9.33 30.48 3.12
N PHE A 384 -10.20 30.04 4.02
CA PHE A 384 -10.70 28.65 3.97
C PHE A 384 -12.13 28.52 4.50
N ILE A 385 -13.08 28.26 3.60
CA ILE A 385 -14.38 27.68 3.94
C ILE A 385 -14.70 26.57 2.92
N PRO A 386 -14.69 25.28 3.33
CA PRO A 386 -15.51 24.26 2.69
C PRO A 386 -16.78 24.01 3.52
N LYS A 387 -17.93 23.90 2.84
CA LYS A 387 -19.23 23.55 3.44
C LYS A 387 -19.25 22.08 3.90
N PRO A 388 -19.77 21.74 5.08
CA PRO A 388 -19.93 20.34 5.50
C PRO A 388 -21.29 19.76 5.07
N THR A 389 -21.25 18.53 4.55
CA THR A 389 -22.40 17.65 4.31
C THR A 389 -22.68 16.86 5.59
N GLN A 390 -23.94 16.77 6.01
CA GLN A 390 -24.38 16.13 7.25
C GLN A 390 -24.40 14.60 7.13
N SER A 391 -23.88 13.90 8.14
CA SER A 391 -24.23 12.51 8.45
C SER A 391 -24.38 12.38 9.97
N HIS A 392 -25.57 12.01 10.43
CA HIS A 392 -25.93 11.90 11.84
C HIS A 392 -25.28 10.66 12.49
N LEU A 393 -24.40 10.87 13.47
CA LEU A 393 -23.98 9.88 14.46
C LEU A 393 -23.85 10.59 15.82
N GLY A 394 -24.35 9.96 16.87
CA GLY A 394 -24.53 10.53 18.21
C GLY A 394 -23.24 10.86 18.95
N SER A 395 -23.39 11.57 20.07
CA SER A 395 -22.30 12.01 20.94
C SER A 395 -21.70 10.85 21.74
N GLU A 396 -20.38 10.69 21.67
CA GLU A 396 -19.64 9.70 22.48
C GLU A 396 -18.49 10.37 23.24
N ASN A 397 -18.31 9.97 24.50
CA ASN A 397 -17.20 10.41 25.35
C ASN A 397 -16.03 9.43 25.21
N TRP A 398 -14.89 9.92 24.72
CA TRP A 398 -13.67 9.12 24.57
C TRP A 398 -12.64 9.49 25.63
N TRP A 399 -12.28 8.54 26.48
CA TRP A 399 -11.11 8.64 27.35
C TRP A 399 -9.88 8.17 26.58
N MET A 400 -8.83 9.00 26.47
CA MET A 400 -7.50 8.56 26.04
C MET A 400 -6.55 8.59 27.25
N VAL A 401 -6.00 7.43 27.60
CA VAL A 401 -4.93 7.25 28.61
C VAL A 401 -3.56 7.49 27.98
#